data_AF-A0A2W4IBM7-F1
#
_entry.id   AF-A0A2W4IBM7-F1
#
_cell.length_a   1.000
_cell.length_b   1.000
_cell.length_c   1.000
_cell.angle_alpha   90.00
_cell.angle_beta   90.00
_cell.angle_gamma   90.00
#
_symmetry.space_group_name_H-M   'P 1'
#
loop_
_entity.id
_entity.type
_entity.pdbx_description
1 polymer ?
#
loop_
_entity_poly.entity_id
_entity_poly.type
_entity_poly.pdbx_seq_one_letter_code
_entity_poly.pdbx_strand_id
1 'polypeptide(L)'
;LTINSNFQTAIISKDNLTINNGNLDINSAGDGLKSDNGIITINDGIFSINSEKQGIQSHSSIIINNGDINIGNSSEGMEAEQIIINNGKIKIKSTDDGLNTSSNGGTDIKMIINGGIIEIDSQADGLDSNGDIELNGGKVIINGPTEKGNGAIDYDGIFKITLGEIIAFGSSSMSMNASSDSKQNSVLINLNSEQKSGTKFSLKDSAGNLVYEVSSTKSFSSIMFSADFLEKGDYIYELNGVNTGNFTISSTLTNVGNSRGMGRGPSPI
;
A
#
# COMPACT_ATOMS: atom_id res chain seq x y z
N LEU A 1 10.85 -0.67 25.69
CA LEU A 1 12.30 -0.58 25.38
C LEU A 1 12.49 0.57 24.42
N THR A 2 13.33 1.55 24.76
CA THR A 2 13.67 2.65 23.85
C THR A 2 15.10 2.43 23.35
N ILE A 3 15.31 2.57 22.04
CA ILE A 3 16.59 2.33 21.37
C ILE A 3 16.91 3.56 20.53
N ASN A 4 18.04 4.19 20.82
CA ASN A 4 18.55 5.32 20.04
C ASN A 4 19.91 4.91 19.44
N SER A 5 19.93 4.66 18.13
CA SER A 5 21.13 4.29 17.39
C SER A 5 21.55 5.43 16.47
N ASN A 6 22.54 6.21 16.91
CA ASN A 6 22.93 7.45 16.21
C ASN A 6 23.91 7.24 15.04
N PHE A 7 24.28 6.00 14.73
CA PHE A 7 25.32 5.72 13.74
C PHE A 7 25.01 4.55 12.78
N GLN A 8 24.15 3.61 13.17
CA GLN A 8 23.89 2.37 12.44
C GLN A 8 22.46 1.89 12.68
N THR A 9 22.11 0.74 12.09
CA THR A 9 20.86 0.02 12.35
C THR A 9 20.63 -0.22 13.85
N ALA A 10 19.39 -0.07 14.33
CA ALA A 10 19.07 -0.17 15.75
C ALA A 10 19.00 -1.61 16.26
N ILE A 11 18.23 -2.48 15.59
CA ILE A 11 18.22 -3.94 15.88
C ILE A 11 18.61 -4.68 14.61
N ILE A 12 19.70 -5.44 14.67
CA ILE A 12 20.19 -6.23 13.55
C ILE A 12 20.39 -7.69 13.95
N SER A 13 19.97 -8.60 13.08
CA SER A 13 20.37 -10.00 13.09
C SER A 13 21.10 -10.34 11.80
N LYS A 14 22.13 -11.17 11.88
CA LYS A 14 22.79 -11.72 10.69
C LYS A 14 21.93 -12.77 9.99
N ASP A 15 21.07 -13.42 10.78
CA ASP A 15 20.13 -14.47 10.37
C ASP A 15 18.70 -13.99 10.73
N ASN A 16 17.84 -14.87 11.24
CA ASN A 16 16.47 -14.52 11.59
C ASN A 16 16.38 -13.56 12.79
N LEU A 17 15.36 -12.70 12.77
CA LEU A 17 14.94 -11.88 13.90
C LEU A 17 13.47 -12.18 14.19
N THR A 18 13.18 -12.71 15.38
CA THR A 18 11.80 -12.95 15.82
C THR A 18 11.48 -12.07 17.02
N ILE A 19 10.43 -11.27 16.91
CA ILE A 19 9.89 -10.46 18.00
C ILE A 19 8.52 -11.01 18.37
N ASN A 20 8.44 -11.64 19.54
CA ASN A 20 7.20 -12.29 19.97
C ASN A 20 6.15 -11.29 20.48
N ASN A 21 6.60 -10.27 21.20
CA ASN A 21 5.80 -9.17 21.74
C ASN A 21 6.77 -8.09 22.29
N GLY A 22 6.26 -6.92 22.64
CA GLY A 22 6.98 -5.87 23.34
C GLY A 22 6.53 -4.47 22.93
N ASN A 23 6.90 -3.47 23.72
CA ASN A 23 6.75 -2.06 23.34
C ASN A 23 8.14 -1.53 22.98
N LEU A 24 8.38 -1.27 21.69
CA LEU A 24 9.66 -0.81 21.15
C LEU A 24 9.51 0.60 20.58
N ASP A 25 10.34 1.51 21.06
CA ASP A 25 10.48 2.87 20.53
C ASP A 25 11.90 3.02 19.97
N ILE A 26 12.02 3.16 18.65
CA ILE A 26 13.26 3.03 17.90
C ILE A 26 13.52 4.32 17.14
N ASN A 27 14.68 4.92 17.38
CA ASN A 27 15.24 6.00 16.56
C ASN A 27 16.59 5.53 16.00
N SER A 28 16.73 5.45 14.68
CA SER A 28 17.88 4.85 14.02
C SER A 28 18.42 5.72 12.89
N ALA A 29 19.73 5.94 12.86
CA ALA A 29 20.44 6.52 11.72
C ALA A 29 20.70 5.49 10.59
N GLY A 30 20.51 4.20 10.88
CA GLY A 30 20.44 3.14 9.87
C GLY A 30 19.02 2.60 9.78
N ASP A 31 18.86 1.31 9.49
CA ASP A 31 17.55 0.67 9.45
C ASP A 31 16.94 0.58 10.87
N GLY A 32 15.61 0.56 10.99
CA GLY A 32 14.97 0.34 12.29
C GLY A 32 15.20 -1.08 12.79
N LEU A 33 14.69 -2.05 12.02
CA LEU A 33 14.92 -3.48 12.21
C LEU A 33 15.58 -4.06 10.94
N LYS A 34 16.59 -4.91 11.11
CA LYS A 34 17.29 -5.55 9.99
C LYS A 34 17.56 -7.02 10.18
N SER A 35 17.40 -7.78 9.10
CA SER A 35 18.02 -9.10 8.92
C SER A 35 18.90 -9.12 7.66
N ASP A 36 20.18 -9.48 7.81
CA ASP A 36 21.12 -9.51 6.68
C ASP A 36 20.86 -10.70 5.74
N ASN A 37 20.50 -11.88 6.25
CA ASN A 37 20.35 -13.09 5.43
C ASN A 37 19.12 -13.95 5.80
N GLY A 38 18.24 -13.44 6.66
CA GLY A 38 17.14 -14.21 7.21
C GLY A 38 15.82 -13.47 7.20
N ILE A 39 14.87 -14.03 7.93
CA ILE A 39 13.49 -13.56 8.01
C ILE A 39 13.33 -12.68 9.24
N ILE A 40 12.60 -11.57 9.10
CA ILE A 40 12.03 -10.85 10.25
C ILE A 40 10.61 -11.36 10.47
N THR A 41 10.33 -11.85 11.68
CA THR A 41 8.97 -12.23 12.10
C THR A 41 8.54 -11.41 13.31
N ILE A 42 7.44 -10.68 13.18
CA ILE A 42 6.79 -9.96 14.28
C ILE A 42 5.47 -10.67 14.59
N ASN A 43 5.40 -11.29 15.78
CA ASN A 43 4.20 -12.02 16.19
C ASN A 43 3.15 -11.09 16.81
N ASP A 44 3.59 -10.10 17.58
CA ASP A 44 2.75 -9.08 18.20
C ASP A 44 3.64 -7.94 18.75
N GLY A 45 3.03 -6.89 19.31
CA GLY A 45 3.69 -5.81 20.02
C GLY A 45 3.30 -4.42 19.56
N ILE A 46 3.87 -3.39 20.20
CA ILE A 46 3.70 -1.98 19.84
C ILE A 46 5.06 -1.43 19.42
N PHE A 47 5.14 -0.89 18.21
CA PHE A 47 6.37 -0.39 17.61
C PHE A 47 6.19 1.06 17.18
N SER A 48 7.09 1.93 17.62
CA SER A 48 7.29 3.27 17.09
C SER A 48 8.69 3.30 16.48
N ILE A 49 8.79 3.47 15.16
CA ILE A 49 10.05 3.38 14.43
C ILE A 49 10.26 4.67 13.64
N ASN A 50 11.36 5.36 13.91
CA ASN A 50 11.93 6.39 13.07
C ASN A 50 13.31 5.93 12.59
N SER A 51 13.48 5.89 11.28
CA SER A 51 14.68 5.40 10.60
C SER A 51 15.13 6.44 9.57
N GLU A 52 16.43 6.64 9.43
CA GLU A 52 17.00 7.40 8.30
C GLU A 52 17.15 6.53 7.04
N LYS A 53 16.97 5.21 7.17
CA LYS A 53 16.90 4.23 6.08
C LYS A 53 15.57 3.48 6.11
N GLN A 54 15.54 2.19 5.82
CA GLN A 54 14.33 1.37 5.88
C GLN A 54 13.78 1.30 7.31
N GLY A 55 12.45 1.33 7.46
CA GLY A 55 11.83 1.07 8.75
C GLY A 55 12.09 -0.36 9.21
N ILE A 56 11.76 -1.33 8.35
CA ILE A 56 12.04 -2.76 8.54
C ILE A 56 12.63 -3.31 7.24
N GLN A 57 13.82 -3.91 7.32
CA GLN A 57 14.50 -4.48 6.15
C GLN A 57 14.88 -5.93 6.39
N SER A 58 14.57 -6.80 5.43
CA SER A 58 15.06 -8.16 5.40
C SER A 58 15.48 -8.49 3.97
N HIS A 59 16.59 -9.22 3.81
CA HIS A 59 16.93 -9.70 2.47
C HIS A 59 16.01 -10.83 1.97
N SER A 60 15.26 -11.51 2.84
CA SER A 60 14.43 -12.66 2.46
C SER A 60 12.94 -12.39 2.67
N SER A 61 12.50 -12.23 3.92
CA SER A 61 11.08 -12.00 4.18
C SER A 61 10.82 -11.19 5.43
N ILE A 62 9.78 -10.36 5.36
CA ILE A 62 9.14 -9.74 6.51
C ILE A 62 7.78 -10.40 6.69
N ILE A 63 7.56 -10.98 7.87
CA ILE A 63 6.30 -11.64 8.23
C ILE A 63 5.72 -10.92 9.46
N ILE A 64 4.59 -10.25 9.26
CA ILE A 64 3.83 -9.60 10.33
C ILE A 64 2.60 -10.45 10.65
N ASN A 65 2.60 -11.12 11.80
CA ASN A 65 1.43 -11.88 12.23
C ASN A 65 0.40 -11.01 12.94
N ASN A 66 0.85 -10.02 13.72
CA ASN A 66 0.03 -9.02 14.39
C ASN A 66 0.89 -7.86 14.92
N GLY A 67 0.26 -6.85 15.51
CA GLY A 67 0.91 -5.76 16.26
C GLY A 67 0.32 -4.38 15.92
N ASP A 68 0.71 -3.35 16.69
CA ASP A 68 0.52 -1.93 16.36
C ASP A 68 1.88 -1.34 15.95
N ILE A 69 2.12 -1.23 14.65
CA ILE A 69 3.41 -0.84 14.07
C ILE A 69 3.27 0.53 13.42
N ASN A 70 3.94 1.52 13.98
CA ASN A 70 4.01 2.87 13.43
C ASN A 70 5.44 3.18 12.99
N ILE A 71 5.67 3.20 11.68
CA ILE A 71 6.90 3.68 11.05
C ILE A 71 6.68 5.15 10.70
N GLY A 72 7.12 6.04 11.59
CA GLY A 72 6.85 7.48 11.51
C GLY A 72 7.75 8.24 10.53
N ASN A 73 8.92 7.67 10.22
CA ASN A 73 9.86 8.17 9.21
C ASN A 73 10.75 7.01 8.73
N SER A 74 10.99 6.94 7.43
CA SER A 74 11.91 5.98 6.79
C SER A 74 12.17 6.39 5.33
N SER A 75 13.21 5.84 4.70
CA SER A 75 13.35 5.85 3.24
C SER A 75 12.20 5.05 2.64
N GLU A 76 12.20 3.74 2.87
CA GLU A 76 11.04 2.87 2.62
C GLU A 76 10.49 2.33 3.94
N GLY A 77 9.19 2.10 4.02
CA GLY A 77 8.59 1.54 5.23
C GLY A 77 9.07 0.13 5.51
N MET A 78 8.85 -0.78 4.56
CA MET A 78 9.32 -2.17 4.63
C MET A 78 9.92 -2.60 3.29
N GLU A 79 11.07 -3.25 3.32
CA GLU A 79 11.77 -3.75 2.12
C GLU A 79 12.21 -5.20 2.32
N ALA A 80 11.78 -6.10 1.43
CA ALA A 80 12.24 -7.50 1.36
C ALA A 80 11.88 -8.18 0.04
N GLU A 81 12.44 -9.36 -0.25
CA GLU A 81 11.96 -10.17 -1.40
C GLU A 81 10.49 -10.57 -1.22
N GLN A 82 10.08 -10.87 0.02
CA GLN A 82 8.70 -11.16 0.36
C GLN A 82 8.21 -10.36 1.56
N ILE A 83 7.05 -9.75 1.44
CA ILE A 83 6.35 -9.11 2.56
C ILE A 83 5.01 -9.81 2.75
N ILE A 84 4.81 -10.40 3.94
CA ILE A 84 3.59 -11.12 4.30
C ILE A 84 2.99 -10.47 5.53
N ILE A 85 1.81 -9.87 5.38
CA ILE A 85 1.06 -9.24 6.46
C ILE A 85 -0.20 -10.05 6.72
N ASN A 86 -0.22 -10.80 7.82
CA ASN A 86 -1.37 -11.61 8.21
C ASN A 86 -2.41 -10.80 8.98
N ASN A 87 -1.97 -9.87 9.84
CA ASN A 87 -2.84 -8.98 10.59
C ASN A 87 -2.04 -7.83 11.21
N GLY A 88 -2.72 -6.94 11.94
CA GLY A 88 -2.14 -5.85 12.71
C GLY A 88 -2.69 -4.49 12.31
N LYS A 89 -2.27 -3.46 13.04
CA LYS A 89 -2.46 -2.07 12.68
C LYS A 89 -1.11 -1.52 12.29
N ILE A 90 -0.95 -1.15 11.03
CA ILE A 90 0.32 -0.73 10.46
C ILE A 90 0.14 0.65 9.88
N LYS A 91 1.00 1.59 10.30
CA LYS A 91 1.05 2.94 9.78
C LYS A 91 2.46 3.24 9.30
N ILE A 92 2.58 3.67 8.06
CA ILE A 92 3.86 3.93 7.42
C ILE A 92 3.87 5.35 6.89
N LYS A 93 4.94 6.07 7.21
CA LYS A 93 5.34 7.30 6.54
C LYS A 93 6.77 7.15 6.02
N SER A 94 6.91 7.25 4.71
CA SER A 94 8.17 7.02 4.01
C SER A 94 8.48 8.15 3.03
N THR A 95 9.76 8.37 2.74
CA THR A 95 10.23 9.35 1.74
C THR A 95 10.39 8.75 0.35
N ASP A 96 10.30 7.43 0.25
CA ASP A 96 10.26 6.62 -0.97
C ASP A 96 9.01 5.73 -0.87
N ASP A 97 9.15 4.40 -0.99
CA ASP A 97 8.02 3.48 -1.02
C ASP A 97 7.46 3.14 0.35
N GLY A 98 6.18 2.78 0.40
CA GLY A 98 5.54 2.29 1.63
C GLY A 98 5.99 0.86 1.94
N LEU A 99 5.63 -0.07 1.06
CA LEU A 99 6.07 -1.45 1.07
C LEU A 99 6.76 -1.73 -0.27
N ASN A 100 8.02 -2.15 -0.24
CA ASN A 100 8.77 -2.53 -1.43
C ASN A 100 9.09 -4.03 -1.39
N THR A 101 8.68 -4.74 -2.43
CA THR A 101 9.14 -6.11 -2.70
C THR A 101 10.05 -6.16 -3.92
N SER A 102 11.34 -6.37 -3.67
CA SER A 102 12.38 -6.40 -4.69
C SER A 102 13.45 -7.44 -4.36
N SER A 103 14.20 -7.90 -5.36
CA SER A 103 15.29 -8.85 -5.15
C SER A 103 16.54 -8.48 -5.93
N ASN A 104 17.67 -8.97 -5.44
CA ASN A 104 18.95 -8.96 -6.16
C ASN A 104 19.27 -10.35 -6.73
N GLY A 105 18.28 -11.00 -7.37
CA GLY A 105 18.45 -12.30 -8.05
C GLY A 105 17.49 -13.41 -7.62
N GLY A 106 16.54 -13.11 -6.73
CA GLY A 106 15.41 -13.98 -6.42
C GLY A 106 14.38 -14.02 -7.56
N THR A 107 13.55 -15.07 -7.60
CA THR A 107 12.53 -15.26 -8.64
C THR A 107 11.10 -15.29 -8.11
N ASP A 108 10.93 -15.30 -6.78
CA ASP A 108 9.63 -15.35 -6.09
C ASP A 108 9.43 -14.07 -5.26
N ILE A 109 9.37 -12.94 -5.97
CA ILE A 109 9.14 -11.61 -5.39
C ILE A 109 7.64 -11.45 -5.19
N LYS A 110 7.20 -11.22 -3.94
CA LYS A 110 5.77 -11.21 -3.64
C LYS A 110 5.38 -10.41 -2.42
N MET A 111 4.32 -9.63 -2.56
CA MET A 111 3.62 -8.97 -1.47
C MET A 111 2.29 -9.67 -1.20
N ILE A 112 2.06 -10.10 0.04
CA ILE A 112 0.83 -10.78 0.45
C ILE A 112 0.23 -10.07 1.66
N ILE A 113 -0.99 -9.56 1.50
CA ILE A 113 -1.76 -8.92 2.57
C ILE A 113 -3.00 -9.78 2.82
N ASN A 114 -3.00 -10.54 3.92
CA ASN A 114 -4.12 -11.39 4.32
C ASN A 114 -5.10 -10.67 5.25
N GLY A 115 -4.69 -9.59 5.91
CA GLY A 115 -5.51 -8.91 6.90
C GLY A 115 -4.84 -7.67 7.50
N GLY A 116 -5.50 -7.10 8.51
CA GLY A 116 -5.03 -5.91 9.22
C GLY A 116 -5.60 -4.59 8.69
N ILE A 117 -5.16 -3.49 9.31
CA ILE A 117 -5.43 -2.11 8.88
C ILE A 117 -4.08 -1.49 8.56
N ILE A 118 -3.87 -1.14 7.30
CA ILE A 118 -2.60 -0.63 6.78
C ILE A 118 -2.85 0.78 6.23
N GLU A 119 -2.22 1.78 6.83
CA GLU A 119 -2.22 3.17 6.37
C GLU A 119 -0.83 3.55 5.88
N ILE A 120 -0.71 3.95 4.61
CA ILE A 120 0.55 4.32 3.98
C ILE A 120 0.49 5.79 3.53
N ASP A 121 1.51 6.56 3.90
CA ASP A 121 1.80 7.91 3.44
C ASP A 121 3.23 7.92 2.86
N SER A 122 3.35 7.61 1.57
CA SER A 122 4.63 7.47 0.86
C SER A 122 4.83 8.60 -0.14
N GLN A 123 6.08 9.06 -0.35
CA GLN A 123 6.34 10.08 -1.39
C GLN A 123 6.52 9.46 -2.77
N ALA A 124 6.99 8.21 -2.84
CA ALA A 124 6.96 7.37 -4.03
C ALA A 124 5.79 6.37 -3.91
N ASP A 125 6.01 5.09 -4.21
CA ASP A 125 4.91 4.16 -4.36
C ASP A 125 4.32 3.75 -3.02
N GLY A 126 3.02 3.48 -2.97
CA GLY A 126 2.39 2.96 -1.76
C GLY A 126 2.78 1.51 -1.54
N LEU A 127 2.49 0.70 -2.56
CA LEU A 127 2.93 -0.67 -2.71
C LEU A 127 3.78 -0.72 -3.97
N ASP A 128 5.04 -1.15 -3.86
CA ASP A 128 5.94 -1.42 -4.97
C ASP A 128 6.29 -2.92 -4.96
N SER A 129 6.17 -3.56 -6.12
CA SER A 129 6.51 -4.96 -6.29
C SER A 129 7.11 -5.24 -7.65
N ASN A 130 8.37 -5.69 -7.67
CA ASN A 130 8.98 -6.30 -8.85
C ASN A 130 8.41 -7.71 -9.15
N GLY A 131 7.27 -8.07 -8.57
CA GLY A 131 6.58 -9.34 -8.74
C GLY A 131 5.08 -9.20 -8.50
N ASP A 132 4.49 -10.17 -7.78
CA ASP A 132 3.05 -10.23 -7.57
C ASP A 132 2.62 -9.54 -6.28
N ILE A 133 1.42 -8.95 -6.31
CA ILE A 133 0.70 -8.48 -5.13
C ILE A 133 -0.57 -9.32 -4.95
N GLU A 134 -0.80 -9.84 -3.75
CA GLU A 134 -2.03 -10.52 -3.36
C GLU A 134 -2.69 -9.80 -2.17
N LEU A 135 -3.91 -9.31 -2.38
CA LEU A 135 -4.77 -8.79 -1.32
C LEU A 135 -5.88 -9.82 -1.03
N ASN A 136 -5.74 -10.53 0.08
CA ASN A 136 -6.64 -11.59 0.53
C ASN A 136 -7.56 -11.17 1.67
N GLY A 137 -7.40 -9.96 2.21
CA GLY A 137 -8.26 -9.38 3.25
C GLY A 137 -7.65 -8.13 3.88
N GLY A 138 -8.36 -7.57 4.86
CA GLY A 138 -7.93 -6.37 5.57
C GLY A 138 -8.37 -5.07 4.91
N LYS A 139 -7.84 -3.96 5.43
CA LYS A 139 -8.11 -2.59 4.96
C LYS A 139 -6.80 -1.88 4.66
N VAL A 140 -6.62 -1.41 3.43
CA VAL A 140 -5.43 -0.70 2.98
C VAL A 140 -5.81 0.69 2.51
N ILE A 141 -5.19 1.72 3.07
CA ILE A 141 -5.36 3.11 2.66
C ILE A 141 -3.98 3.66 2.27
N ILE A 142 -3.84 4.10 1.03
CA ILE A 142 -2.60 4.67 0.50
C ILE A 142 -2.82 6.14 0.15
N ASN A 143 -1.93 7.00 0.63
CA ASN A 143 -1.86 8.42 0.33
C ASN A 143 -0.50 8.76 -0.29
N GLY A 144 -0.48 8.89 -1.61
CA GLY A 144 0.73 9.13 -2.38
C GLY A 144 0.86 8.14 -3.54
N PRO A 145 1.75 8.42 -4.49
CA PRO A 145 2.61 9.60 -4.58
C PRO A 145 1.87 10.84 -5.09
N THR A 146 2.39 12.03 -4.77
CA THR A 146 2.01 13.28 -5.43
C THR A 146 2.84 13.55 -6.69
N GLU A 147 4.06 12.99 -6.74
CA GLU A 147 4.98 13.19 -7.83
C GLU A 147 4.60 12.35 -9.06
N LYS A 148 5.18 12.71 -10.22
CA LYS A 148 5.03 11.93 -11.44
C LYS A 148 6.15 10.90 -11.52
N GLY A 149 5.91 9.82 -12.24
CA GLY A 149 6.92 8.76 -12.41
C GLY A 149 6.88 7.68 -11.35
N ASN A 150 5.88 7.74 -10.45
CA ASN A 150 5.55 6.79 -9.40
C ASN A 150 4.01 6.57 -9.40
N GLY A 151 3.54 5.44 -8.88
CA GLY A 151 2.14 5.04 -8.75
C GLY A 151 1.74 4.73 -7.31
N ALA A 152 0.46 4.92 -6.94
CA ALA A 152 0.03 4.55 -5.59
C ALA A 152 0.18 3.03 -5.33
N ILE A 153 0.11 2.25 -6.41
CA ILE A 153 0.34 0.83 -6.48
C ILE A 153 1.16 0.62 -7.75
N ASP A 154 2.38 0.08 -7.62
CA ASP A 154 3.25 -0.36 -8.69
C ASP A 154 3.53 -1.86 -8.56
N TYR A 155 3.43 -2.58 -9.68
CA TYR A 155 3.67 -4.01 -9.75
C TYR A 155 4.06 -4.47 -11.16
N ASP A 156 5.10 -5.31 -11.26
CA ASP A 156 5.57 -5.91 -12.52
C ASP A 156 4.76 -7.16 -12.92
N GLY A 157 4.29 -7.92 -11.92
CA GLY A 157 3.56 -9.17 -12.10
C GLY A 157 2.05 -8.98 -12.21
N ILE A 158 1.31 -9.63 -11.31
CA ILE A 158 -0.14 -9.43 -11.17
C ILE A 158 -0.49 -8.81 -9.82
N PHE A 159 -1.54 -8.00 -9.80
CA PHE A 159 -2.18 -7.57 -8.56
C PHE A 159 -3.55 -8.23 -8.42
N LYS A 160 -3.64 -9.28 -7.60
CA LYS A 160 -4.85 -10.06 -7.39
C LYS A 160 -5.57 -9.64 -6.12
N ILE A 161 -6.85 -9.28 -6.24
CA ILE A 161 -7.72 -9.00 -5.10
C ILE A 161 -8.73 -10.14 -4.92
N THR A 162 -8.65 -10.82 -3.79
CA THR A 162 -9.58 -11.89 -3.39
C THR A 162 -10.68 -11.36 -2.45
N LEU A 163 -10.31 -10.52 -1.49
CA LEU A 163 -11.18 -9.96 -0.45
C LEU A 163 -10.49 -8.72 0.16
N GLY A 164 -11.25 -7.90 0.88
CA GLY A 164 -10.76 -6.77 1.66
C GLY A 164 -11.14 -5.43 1.06
N GLU A 165 -10.65 -4.37 1.68
CA GLU A 165 -10.86 -2.99 1.22
C GLU A 165 -9.50 -2.38 0.90
N ILE A 166 -9.36 -1.81 -0.31
CA ILE A 166 -8.21 -0.98 -0.66
C ILE A 166 -8.70 0.32 -1.29
N ILE A 167 -8.18 1.44 -0.81
CA ILE A 167 -8.23 2.72 -1.51
C ILE A 167 -6.83 3.31 -1.63
N ALA A 168 -6.47 3.68 -2.85
CA ALA A 168 -5.18 4.27 -3.15
C ALA A 168 -5.35 5.61 -3.86
N PHE A 169 -4.91 6.68 -3.21
CA PHE A 169 -4.87 8.02 -3.75
C PHE A 169 -3.47 8.32 -4.26
N GLY A 170 -3.33 8.71 -5.52
CA GLY A 170 -2.01 9.08 -6.06
C GLY A 170 -2.06 9.86 -7.36
N SER A 171 -0.91 9.95 -8.01
CA SER A 171 -0.74 10.57 -9.33
C SER A 171 -1.38 9.74 -10.45
N SER A 172 -2.09 10.38 -11.38
CA SER A 172 -2.65 9.71 -12.57
C SER A 172 -1.61 9.33 -13.63
N SER A 173 -0.32 9.62 -13.41
CA SER A 173 0.73 9.42 -14.43
C SER A 173 1.14 7.96 -14.60
N MET A 174 1.15 7.19 -13.51
CA MET A 174 1.44 5.76 -13.45
C MET A 174 0.39 5.03 -12.62
N SER A 175 -0.85 5.51 -12.66
CA SER A 175 -1.95 4.89 -11.93
C SER A 175 -2.23 3.50 -12.48
N MET A 176 -2.23 2.49 -11.61
CA MET A 176 -2.57 1.13 -11.97
C MET A 176 -3.83 0.65 -11.28
N ASN A 177 -4.52 -0.28 -11.94
CA ASN A 177 -5.68 -0.99 -11.40
C ASN A 177 -5.24 -2.40 -11.00
N ALA A 178 -6.12 -3.19 -10.38
CA ALA A 178 -5.90 -4.61 -10.18
C ALA A 178 -5.83 -5.38 -11.51
N SER A 179 -5.38 -6.63 -11.45
CA SER A 179 -5.39 -7.59 -12.56
C SER A 179 -6.76 -8.24 -12.73
N SER A 180 -7.09 -8.63 -13.96
CA SER A 180 -8.44 -9.08 -14.35
C SER A 180 -8.84 -10.45 -13.81
N ASP A 181 -7.88 -11.21 -13.30
CA ASP A 181 -8.06 -12.50 -12.63
C ASP A 181 -8.41 -12.36 -11.12
N SER A 182 -8.57 -11.12 -10.64
CA SER A 182 -9.13 -10.81 -9.32
C SER A 182 -10.54 -11.37 -9.16
N LYS A 183 -10.91 -11.72 -7.92
CA LYS A 183 -12.26 -12.18 -7.57
C LYS A 183 -13.17 -11.04 -7.14
N GLN A 184 -12.60 -9.89 -6.79
CA GLN A 184 -13.31 -8.70 -6.36
C GLN A 184 -13.26 -7.61 -7.45
N ASN A 185 -14.34 -6.85 -7.58
CA ASN A 185 -14.38 -5.74 -8.53
C ASN A 185 -13.48 -4.59 -8.07
N SER A 186 -12.82 -3.92 -9.01
CA SER A 186 -12.05 -2.71 -8.74
C SER A 186 -12.38 -1.61 -9.75
N VAL A 187 -12.21 -0.37 -9.30
CA VAL A 187 -12.32 0.81 -10.13
C VAL A 187 -11.07 1.66 -10.01
N LEU A 188 -10.50 2.06 -11.14
CA LEU A 188 -9.49 3.10 -11.21
C LEU A 188 -10.13 4.34 -11.83
N ILE A 189 -10.10 5.45 -11.10
CA ILE A 189 -10.65 6.74 -11.51
C ILE A 189 -9.51 7.72 -11.71
N ASN A 190 -9.28 8.13 -12.96
CA ASN A 190 -8.35 9.19 -13.31
C ASN A 190 -9.11 10.52 -13.48
N LEU A 191 -8.78 11.48 -12.63
CA LEU A 191 -9.46 12.77 -12.57
C LEU A 191 -8.90 13.74 -13.61
N ASN A 192 -9.74 14.69 -14.04
CA ASN A 192 -9.35 15.71 -15.02
C ASN A 192 -8.40 16.78 -14.45
N SER A 193 -8.34 16.89 -13.12
CA SER A 193 -7.46 17.81 -12.40
C SER A 193 -7.05 17.22 -11.06
N GLU A 194 -5.87 17.63 -10.58
CA GLU A 194 -5.43 17.33 -9.23
C GLU A 194 -6.39 17.89 -8.18
N GLN A 195 -6.61 17.12 -7.13
CA GLN A 195 -7.38 17.45 -5.94
C GLN A 195 -6.43 17.71 -4.78
N LYS A 196 -6.81 18.61 -3.88
CA LYS A 196 -5.96 19.00 -2.74
C LYS A 196 -6.01 17.96 -1.62
N SER A 197 -4.96 17.91 -0.80
CA SER A 197 -4.99 17.23 0.50
C SER A 197 -6.22 17.66 1.33
N GLY A 198 -6.81 16.70 2.03
CA GLY A 198 -8.05 16.86 2.79
C GLY A 198 -9.31 16.71 1.96
N THR A 199 -9.21 16.58 0.62
CA THR A 199 -10.39 16.34 -0.22
C THR A 199 -11.04 15.01 0.17
N LYS A 200 -12.36 15.07 0.39
CA LYS A 200 -13.19 13.93 0.75
C LYS A 200 -13.72 13.24 -0.49
N PHE A 201 -13.40 11.98 -0.66
CA PHE A 201 -13.98 11.09 -1.66
C PHE A 201 -15.19 10.38 -1.07
N SER A 202 -16.31 10.40 -1.77
CA SER A 202 -17.53 9.71 -1.39
C SER A 202 -18.05 8.88 -2.57
N LEU A 203 -18.50 7.66 -2.32
CA LEU A 203 -19.12 6.79 -3.31
C LEU A 203 -20.58 6.55 -2.94
N LYS A 204 -21.47 6.69 -3.92
CA LYS A 204 -22.91 6.40 -3.80
C LYS A 204 -23.32 5.30 -4.76
N ASP A 205 -24.25 4.46 -4.34
CA ASP A 205 -24.90 3.46 -5.20
C ASP A 205 -25.92 4.09 -6.17
N SER A 206 -26.52 3.28 -7.03
CA SER A 206 -27.55 3.72 -8.00
C SER A 206 -28.83 4.26 -7.36
N ALA A 207 -29.08 3.95 -6.08
CA ALA A 207 -30.20 4.49 -5.31
C ALA A 207 -29.84 5.82 -4.62
N GLY A 208 -28.59 6.27 -4.72
CA GLY A 208 -28.09 7.50 -4.11
C GLY A 208 -27.65 7.34 -2.66
N ASN A 209 -27.59 6.11 -2.13
CA ASN A 209 -27.11 5.86 -0.78
C ASN A 209 -25.58 5.98 -0.72
N LEU A 210 -25.06 6.62 0.32
CA LEU A 210 -23.62 6.67 0.59
C LEU A 210 -23.14 5.26 1.01
N VAL A 211 -22.21 4.69 0.26
CA VAL A 211 -21.62 3.37 0.53
C VAL A 211 -20.17 3.44 0.99
N TYR A 212 -19.46 4.53 0.67
CA TYR A 212 -18.08 4.73 1.10
C TYR A 212 -17.74 6.20 1.25
N GLU A 213 -16.90 6.54 2.22
CA GLU A 213 -16.37 7.89 2.39
C GLU A 213 -15.00 7.88 3.10
N VAL A 214 -14.03 8.60 2.54
CA VAL A 214 -12.71 8.79 3.15
C VAL A 214 -12.05 10.07 2.61
N SER A 215 -11.13 10.65 3.37
CA SER A 215 -10.32 11.79 2.94
C SER A 215 -8.88 11.38 2.66
N SER A 216 -8.29 11.91 1.59
CA SER A 216 -6.86 11.76 1.35
C SER A 216 -6.06 12.76 2.19
N THR A 217 -4.90 12.33 2.72
CA THR A 217 -3.94 13.21 3.40
C THR A 217 -2.99 13.91 2.45
N LYS A 218 -2.99 13.56 1.16
CA LYS A 218 -2.16 14.17 0.10
C LYS A 218 -2.99 14.71 -1.05
N SER A 219 -2.38 15.51 -1.91
CA SER A 219 -3.00 15.79 -3.20
C SER A 219 -3.02 14.52 -4.05
N PHE A 220 -4.00 14.41 -4.95
CA PHE A 220 -4.14 13.23 -5.80
C PHE A 220 -4.84 13.59 -7.11
N SER A 221 -4.58 12.81 -8.16
CA SER A 221 -5.29 12.90 -9.44
C SER A 221 -5.83 11.54 -9.90
N SER A 222 -5.59 10.49 -9.13
CA SER A 222 -6.13 9.15 -9.33
C SER A 222 -6.66 8.56 -8.03
N ILE A 223 -7.63 7.66 -8.16
CA ILE A 223 -8.19 6.86 -7.08
C ILE A 223 -8.32 5.42 -7.60
N MET A 224 -7.59 4.47 -7.03
CA MET A 224 -7.87 3.05 -7.20
C MET A 224 -8.68 2.59 -5.99
N PHE A 225 -9.82 1.92 -6.21
CA PHE A 225 -10.69 1.47 -5.15
C PHE A 225 -11.21 0.05 -5.41
N SER A 226 -11.22 -0.77 -4.36
CA SER A 226 -11.88 -2.08 -4.33
C SER A 226 -12.39 -2.36 -2.92
N ALA A 227 -13.57 -2.97 -2.80
CA ALA A 227 -14.15 -3.39 -1.53
C ALA A 227 -15.13 -4.55 -1.75
N ASP A 228 -15.33 -5.41 -0.74
CA ASP A 228 -16.24 -6.57 -0.80
C ASP A 228 -17.66 -6.21 -1.23
N PHE A 229 -18.12 -4.99 -0.93
CA PHE A 229 -19.47 -4.52 -1.29
C PHE A 229 -19.60 -3.95 -2.71
N LEU A 230 -18.49 -3.81 -3.45
CA LEU A 230 -18.54 -3.30 -4.84
C LEU A 230 -19.09 -4.38 -5.76
N GLU A 231 -20.41 -4.34 -5.97
CA GLU A 231 -21.12 -5.19 -6.90
C GLU A 231 -21.23 -4.57 -8.30
N LYS A 232 -21.63 -5.38 -9.28
CA LYS A 232 -21.97 -4.87 -10.63
C LYS A 232 -23.13 -3.89 -10.55
N GLY A 233 -23.00 -2.75 -11.19
CA GLY A 233 -24.01 -1.69 -11.15
C GLY A 233 -23.44 -0.31 -11.35
N ASP A 234 -24.32 0.68 -11.29
CA ASP A 234 -23.97 2.09 -11.45
C ASP A 234 -23.61 2.72 -10.11
N TYR A 235 -22.56 3.53 -10.12
CA TYR A 235 -22.08 4.29 -8.97
C TYR A 235 -21.84 5.74 -9.35
N ILE A 236 -22.01 6.62 -8.36
CA ILE A 236 -21.69 8.05 -8.45
C ILE A 236 -20.56 8.34 -7.46
N TYR A 237 -19.53 9.05 -7.90
CA TYR A 237 -18.50 9.53 -7.00
C TYR A 237 -18.54 11.05 -6.85
N GLU A 238 -18.33 11.49 -5.61
CA GLU A 238 -18.32 12.89 -5.21
C GLU A 238 -16.98 13.27 -4.61
N LEU A 239 -16.57 14.52 -4.85
CA LEU A 239 -15.42 15.14 -4.20
C LEU A 239 -15.92 16.32 -3.39
N ASN A 240 -15.67 16.32 -2.08
CA ASN A 240 -16.20 17.32 -1.13
C ASN A 240 -17.73 17.49 -1.24
N GLY A 241 -18.47 16.41 -1.49
CA GLY A 241 -19.92 16.42 -1.63
C GLY A 241 -20.43 16.98 -2.97
N VAL A 242 -19.53 17.24 -3.94
CA VAL A 242 -19.89 17.65 -5.30
C VAL A 242 -19.81 16.44 -6.22
N ASN A 243 -20.92 16.10 -6.89
CA ASN A 243 -20.94 15.07 -7.93
C ASN A 243 -19.89 15.40 -9.00
N THR A 244 -18.90 14.51 -9.11
CA THR A 244 -17.75 14.69 -10.00
C THR A 244 -17.83 13.72 -11.18
N GLY A 245 -18.50 12.58 -11.04
CA GLY A 245 -18.73 11.65 -12.12
C GLY A 245 -19.51 10.41 -11.69
N ASN A 246 -19.71 9.51 -12.66
CA ASN A 246 -20.35 8.22 -12.47
C ASN A 246 -19.61 7.14 -13.27
N PHE A 247 -19.82 5.88 -12.90
CA PHE A 247 -19.30 4.73 -13.62
C PHE A 247 -20.17 3.51 -13.41
N THR A 248 -20.05 2.54 -14.32
CA THR A 248 -20.75 1.25 -14.25
C THR A 248 -19.73 0.13 -14.12
N ILE A 249 -19.85 -0.68 -13.06
CA ILE A 249 -19.11 -1.93 -12.93
C ILE A 249 -19.81 -3.00 -13.75
N SER A 250 -19.21 -3.38 -14.89
CA SER A 250 -19.72 -4.46 -15.78
C SER A 250 -18.85 -5.71 -15.76
N SER A 251 -17.59 -5.58 -15.37
CA SER A 251 -16.58 -6.64 -15.26
C SER A 251 -15.69 -6.39 -14.04
N THR A 252 -14.80 -7.34 -13.73
CA THR A 252 -13.87 -7.26 -12.58
C THR A 252 -13.11 -5.94 -12.54
N LEU A 253 -12.69 -5.41 -13.69
CA LEU A 253 -11.98 -4.13 -13.78
C LEU A 253 -12.87 -3.06 -14.40
N THR A 254 -12.87 -1.88 -13.78
CA THR A 254 -13.48 -0.67 -14.32
C THR A 254 -12.44 0.45 -14.34
N ASN A 255 -12.29 1.14 -15.46
CA ASN A 255 -11.42 2.30 -15.60
C ASN A 255 -12.25 3.51 -16.02
N VAL A 256 -12.08 4.64 -15.33
CA VAL A 256 -12.85 5.86 -15.49
C VAL A 256 -11.91 7.02 -15.77
N GLY A 257 -12.27 7.88 -16.73
CA GLY A 257 -11.43 9.00 -17.15
C GLY A 257 -10.38 8.63 -18.19
N ASN A 258 -9.67 9.63 -18.70
CA ASN A 258 -8.65 9.42 -19.73
C ASN A 258 -7.36 8.91 -19.09
N SER A 259 -6.94 7.69 -19.45
CA SER A 259 -5.59 7.20 -19.17
C SER A 259 -4.57 8.09 -19.90
N ARG A 260 -3.90 8.98 -19.18
CA ARG A 260 -2.78 9.78 -19.73
C ARG A 260 -1.40 9.13 -19.51
N GLY A 261 -1.36 7.96 -18.87
CA GLY A 261 -0.13 7.23 -18.59
C GLY A 261 0.12 6.13 -19.61
N MET A 262 1.36 6.05 -20.11
CA MET A 262 1.91 4.92 -20.86
C MET A 262 2.12 3.73 -19.91
N GLY A 263 1.05 3.24 -19.28
CA GLY A 263 1.12 2.05 -18.44
C GLY A 263 1.58 0.89 -19.31
N ARG A 264 2.82 0.44 -19.09
CA ARG A 264 3.26 -0.87 -19.53
C ARG A 264 2.57 -1.88 -18.63
N GLY A 265 1.28 -2.14 -18.91
CA GLY A 265 0.70 -3.39 -18.43
C GLY A 265 1.55 -4.54 -18.94
N PRO A 266 1.76 -5.61 -18.15
CA PRO A 266 2.48 -6.78 -18.61
C PRO A 266 1.85 -7.26 -19.91
N SER A 267 2.69 -7.53 -20.90
CA SER A 267 2.24 -8.09 -22.16
C SER A 267 1.52 -9.41 -21.87
N PRO A 268 0.33 -9.65 -22.43
CA PRO A 268 -0.30 -10.96 -22.30
C PRO A 268 0.64 -12.00 -22.88
N ILE A 269 0.97 -13.02 -22.09
CA ILE A 269 1.56 -14.27 -22.58
C ILE A 269 0.50 -15.03 -23.38
#